data_AF-A0A0Q5SCM7-F1
#
_entry.id   AF-A0A0Q5SCM7-F1
#
_cell.length_a   1.000
_cell.length_b   1.000
_cell.length_c   1.000
_cell.angle_alpha   90.00
_cell.angle_beta   90.00
_cell.angle_gamma   90.00
#
_symmetry.space_group_name_H-M   'P 1'
#
loop_
_entity.id
_entity.type
_entity.pdbx_description
1 polymer ?
#
loop_
_entity_poly.entity_id
_entity_poly.type
_entity_poly.pdbx_seq_one_letter_code
_entity_poly.pdbx_strand_id
1 'polypeptide(L)'
;MLLGQLPIHAGAAPVEVHLPRSRFPVAISFESPDTWAIAERIGEQLVSHGRLAYRTGRFVVRTAAGTTRYGHSWQGAVTQHLLRRG
;
A
#
# COMPACT_ATOMS: atom_id res chain seq x y z
N MET A 1 15.37 -10.35 2.46
CA MET A 1 14.28 -9.38 2.71
C MET A 1 14.54 -8.15 1.84
N LEU A 2 13.81 -7.98 0.74
CA LEU A 2 13.99 -6.82 -0.14
C LEU A 2 13.25 -5.62 0.45
N LEU A 3 14.04 -4.78 1.13
CA LEU A 3 13.67 -3.50 1.73
C LEU A 3 13.35 -2.48 0.63
N GLY A 4 12.11 -2.39 0.18
CA GLY A 4 11.60 -1.13 -0.35
C GLY A 4 11.27 -0.23 0.83
N GLN A 5 11.99 0.88 1.00
CA GLN A 5 11.65 1.89 2.01
C GLN A 5 10.35 2.56 1.62
N LEU A 6 9.35 2.52 2.51
CA LEU A 6 8.14 3.30 2.32
C LEU A 6 8.50 4.79 2.32
N PRO A 7 7.80 5.63 1.53
CA PRO A 7 8.01 7.07 1.54
C PRO A 7 7.82 7.65 2.96
N ILE A 8 8.77 8.44 3.47
CA ILE A 8 8.73 8.90 4.88
C ILE A 8 8.40 10.39 5.06
N HIS A 9 8.28 11.15 3.97
CA HIS A 9 7.96 12.58 4.02
C HIS A 9 7.08 13.00 2.84
N ALA A 10 6.43 14.16 2.99
CA ALA A 10 5.69 14.79 1.91
C ALA A 10 6.65 15.11 0.75
N GLY A 11 6.26 14.77 -0.48
CA GLY A 11 7.08 14.94 -1.69
C GLY A 11 8.05 13.80 -1.98
N ALA A 12 8.17 12.79 -1.12
CA ALA A 12 8.89 11.57 -1.48
C ALA A 12 8.20 10.87 -2.66
N ALA A 13 9.00 10.36 -3.60
CA ALA A 13 8.48 9.62 -4.75
C ALA A 13 7.68 8.40 -4.27
N PRO A 14 6.51 8.10 -4.90
CA PRO A 14 5.78 6.89 -4.59
C PRO A 14 6.61 5.64 -4.85
N VAL A 15 6.47 4.64 -4.00
CA VAL A 15 7.02 3.30 -4.26
C VAL A 15 6.04 2.56 -5.15
N GLU A 16 6.46 2.25 -6.38
CA GLU A 16 5.68 1.40 -7.28
C GLU A 16 6.01 -0.07 -7.05
N VAL A 17 4.99 -0.89 -6.82
CA VAL A 17 5.11 -2.35 -6.72
C VAL A 17 4.30 -3.03 -7.81
N HIS A 18 4.93 -3.98 -8.49
CA HIS A 18 4.27 -4.88 -9.43
C HIS A 18 3.85 -6.13 -8.68
N LEU A 19 2.54 -6.33 -8.53
CA LEU A 19 2.01 -7.51 -7.86
C LEU A 19 1.77 -8.64 -8.86
N PRO A 20 1.97 -9.92 -8.46
CA PRO A 20 1.87 -11.06 -9.38
C PRO A 20 0.53 -11.22 -10.11
N ARG A 21 -0.55 -10.63 -9.61
CA ARG A 21 -1.90 -10.67 -10.22
C ARG A 21 -2.47 -9.31 -10.58
N SER A 22 -1.72 -8.23 -10.33
CA SER A 22 -2.19 -6.90 -10.73
C SER A 22 -1.83 -6.64 -12.17
N ARG A 23 -2.81 -6.16 -12.94
CA ARG A 23 -2.59 -5.70 -14.32
C ARG A 23 -1.83 -4.37 -14.37
N PHE A 24 -1.90 -3.59 -13.30
CA PHE A 24 -1.32 -2.25 -13.21
C PHE A 24 -0.40 -2.11 -12.00
N PRO A 25 0.65 -1.28 -12.07
CA PRO A 25 1.50 -1.04 -10.91
C PRO A 25 0.69 -0.39 -9.78
N VAL A 26 0.99 -0.81 -8.55
CA VAL A 26 0.42 -0.23 -7.34
C VAL A 26 1.42 0.79 -6.80
N ALA A 27 1.01 2.05 -6.72
CA ALA A 27 1.75 3.12 -6.09
C ALA A 27 1.42 3.19 -4.59
N ILE A 28 2.47 3.23 -3.78
CA ILE A 28 2.41 3.51 -2.35
C ILE A 28 3.03 4.88 -2.09
N SER A 29 2.22 5.85 -1.66
CA SER A 29 2.66 7.23 -1.44
C SER A 29 2.52 7.64 0.03
N PHE A 30 3.39 8.56 0.47
CA PHE A 30 3.29 9.14 1.81
C PHE A 30 1.96 9.86 1.98
N GLU A 31 1.24 9.57 3.06
CA GLU A 31 0.06 10.33 3.46
C GLU A 31 0.33 11.09 4.77
N SER A 32 0.86 10.39 5.78
CA SER A 32 1.28 10.99 7.06
C SER A 32 2.31 10.07 7.74
N PRO A 33 2.90 10.46 8.89
CA PRO A 33 3.73 9.54 9.65
C PRO A 33 3.02 8.20 9.89
N ASP A 34 3.74 7.12 9.59
CA ASP A 34 3.27 5.73 9.63
C ASP A 34 2.01 5.41 8.80
N THR A 35 1.65 6.25 7.83
CA THR A 35 0.45 6.05 6.99
C THR A 35 0.74 6.38 5.54
N TRP A 36 0.27 5.51 4.65
CA TRP A 36 0.50 5.59 3.21
C TRP A 36 -0.78 5.33 2.45
N ALA A 37 -0.96 6.05 1.35
CA ALA A 37 -2.03 5.75 0.41
C ALA A 37 -1.63 4.59 -0.50
N ILE A 38 -2.57 3.70 -0.79
CA ILE A 38 -2.44 2.61 -1.75
C ILE A 38 -3.30 2.97 -2.96
N ALA A 39 -2.69 3.07 -4.14
CA ALA A 39 -3.42 3.32 -5.38
C ALA A 39 -2.87 2.50 -6.55
N GLU A 40 -3.73 2.09 -7.47
CA GLU A 40 -3.29 1.53 -8.77
C GLU A 40 -3.23 2.65 -9.80
N ARG A 41 -2.20 2.63 -10.65
CA ARG A 41 -2.03 3.59 -11.74
C ARG A 41 -2.52 3.00 -13.06
N ILE A 42 -3.63 3.52 -13.57
CA ILE A 42 -4.28 3.11 -14.82
C ILE A 42 -4.14 4.25 -15.82
N GLY A 43 -3.08 4.21 -16.65
CA GLY A 43 -2.70 5.35 -17.48
C GLY A 43 -2.33 6.55 -16.60
N GLU A 44 -3.06 7.65 -16.73
CA GLU A 44 -2.91 8.86 -15.90
C GLU A 44 -3.82 8.85 -14.66
N GLN A 45 -4.74 7.90 -14.55
CA GLN A 45 -5.69 7.83 -13.44
C GLN A 45 -5.10 7.03 -12.26
N LEU A 46 -5.30 7.55 -11.04
CA LEU A 46 -5.02 6.82 -9.80
C LEU A 46 -6.33 6.31 -9.18
N VAL A 47 -6.42 5.00 -9.00
CA VAL A 47 -7.55 4.33 -8.34
C VAL A 47 -7.14 3.98 -6.92
N SER A 48 -7.76 4.61 -5.92
CA SER A 48 -7.45 4.36 -4.50
C SER A 48 -7.99 3.01 -4.04
N HIS A 49 -7.13 2.24 -3.35
CA HIS A 49 -7.46 0.93 -2.77
C HIS A 49 -7.49 0.92 -1.25
N GLY A 50 -7.18 2.07 -0.63
CA GLY A 50 -7.18 2.26 0.81
C GLY A 50 -5.88 2.86 1.32
N ARG A 51 -5.68 2.70 2.62
CA ARG A 51 -4.54 3.25 3.35
C ARG A 51 -3.81 2.15 4.08
N LEU A 52 -2.51 2.07 3.90
CA LEU A 52 -1.62 1.27 4.72
C LEU A 52 -1.22 2.09 5.96
N ALA A 53 -1.24 1.49 7.14
CA ALA A 53 -0.72 2.10 8.35
C ALA A 53 0.16 1.12 9.12
N TYR A 54 1.20 1.62 9.80
CA TYR A 54 1.99 0.84 10.75
C TYR A 54 1.57 1.21 12.18
N ARG A 55 1.03 0.24 12.92
CA ARG A 55 0.48 0.42 14.27
C ARG A 55 0.84 -0.76 15.15
N THR A 56 1.31 -0.49 16.36
CA THR A 56 1.62 -1.53 17.38
C THR A 56 2.47 -2.68 16.80
N GLY A 57 3.50 -2.32 16.04
CA GLY A 57 4.40 -3.28 15.41
C GLY A 57 3.85 -4.01 14.19
N ARG A 58 2.67 -3.70 13.66
CA ARG A 58 2.06 -4.43 12.52
C ARG A 58 1.55 -3.49 11.45
N PHE A 59 1.54 -3.96 10.20
CA PHE A 59 0.86 -3.28 9.11
C PHE A 59 -0.63 -3.54 9.13
N VAL A 60 -1.41 -2.53 8.80
CA VAL A 60 -2.87 -2.55 8.78
C VAL A 60 -3.32 -1.86 7.50
N VAL A 61 -4.28 -2.42 6.78
CA VAL A 61 -4.93 -1.74 5.64
C VAL A 61 -6.33 -1.30 6.04
N ARG A 62 -6.63 -0.03 5.80
CA ARG A 62 -7.93 0.60 6.04
C ARG A 62 -8.59 0.91 4.69
N THR A 63 -9.81 0.43 4.51
CA THR A 63 -10.65 0.70 3.33
C THR A 63 -12.05 1.09 3.74
N ALA A 64 -12.89 1.47 2.77
CA ALA A 64 -14.32 1.70 3.00
C ALA A 64 -15.05 0.44 3.55
N ALA A 65 -14.55 -0.76 3.23
CA ALA A 65 -15.13 -2.02 3.71
C ALA A 65 -14.70 -2.39 5.14
N GLY A 66 -13.72 -1.68 5.70
CA GLY A 66 -13.20 -1.95 7.05
C GLY A 66 -11.69 -1.98 7.13
N THR A 67 -11.20 -2.48 8.27
CA THR A 67 -9.79 -2.50 8.63
C THR A 67 -9.30 -3.94 8.75
N THR A 68 -8.20 -4.28 8.08
CA THR A 68 -7.58 -5.61 8.14
C THR A 68 -6.15 -5.51 8.64
N ARG A 69 -5.80 -6.33 9.62
CA ARG A 69 -4.44 -6.39 10.19
C ARG A 69 -3.60 -7.44 9.48
N TYR A 70 -2.36 -7.10 9.21
CA TYR A 70 -1.37 -7.94 8.54
C TYR A 70 -0.15 -8.17 9.44
N GLY A 71 0.90 -8.78 8.90
CA GLY A 71 2.17 -9.02 9.58
C GLY A 71 3.10 -7.79 9.61
N HIS A 72 4.40 -8.07 9.67
CA HIS A 72 5.47 -7.06 9.78
C HIS A 72 6.04 -6.62 8.42
N SER A 73 5.45 -7.06 7.31
CA SER A 73 5.86 -6.66 5.95
C SER A 73 4.75 -5.87 5.28
N TRP A 74 5.06 -4.66 4.85
CA TRP A 74 4.13 -3.82 4.12
C TRP A 74 3.82 -4.40 2.73
N GLN A 75 4.81 -4.97 2.04
CA GLN A 75 4.61 -5.62 0.74
C GLN A 75 3.66 -6.79 0.89
N GLY A 76 3.85 -7.62 1.92
CA GLY A 76 2.95 -8.73 2.23
C GLY A 76 1.53 -8.23 2.54
N ALA A 77 1.41 -7.16 3.31
CA ALA A 77 0.12 -6.55 3.64
C ALA A 77 -0.63 -6.06 2.38
N VAL A 78 0.02 -5.26 1.55
CA VAL A 78 -0.54 -4.73 0.29
C VAL A 78 -0.89 -5.87 -0.67
N THR A 79 0.01 -6.84 -0.83
CA THR A 79 -0.21 -8.00 -1.72
C THR A 79 -1.42 -8.80 -1.26
N GLN A 80 -1.49 -9.18 0.02
CA GLN A 80 -2.62 -9.94 0.55
C GLN A 80 -3.93 -9.14 0.51
N HIS A 81 -3.87 -7.83 0.74
CA HIS A 81 -5.05 -6.96 0.66
C HIS A 81 -5.63 -6.92 -0.74
N LEU A 82 -4.80 -6.69 -1.75
CA LEU A 82 -5.24 -6.57 -3.14
C LEU A 82 -5.62 -7.93 -3.74
N LEU A 83 -4.92 -9.01 -3.38
CA LEU A 83 -5.30 -10.38 -3.79
C LEU A 83 -6.65 -10.85 -3.25
N ARG A 84 -7.16 -10.26 -2.16
CA ARG A 84 -8.49 -10.58 -1.63
C ARG A 84 -9.63 -9.85 -2.35
N ARG A 85 -9.32 -8.84 -3.17
CA ARG A 85 -10.31 -8.01 -3.87
C ARG A 85 -10.49 -8.39 -5.35
N GLY A 86 -9.55 -9.12 -5.95
CA GLY A 86 -9.68 -9.70 -7.29
C GLY A 86 -10.12 -11.16 -7.23
#